data_AF-A0A7Y7MZU7-F1
#
_entry.id   AF-A0A7Y7MZU7-F1
#
_cell.length_a   1.000
_cell.length_b   1.000
_cell.length_c   1.000
_cell.angle_alpha   90.00
_cell.angle_beta   90.00
_cell.angle_gamma   90.00
#
_symmetry.space_group_name_H-M   'P 1'
#
loop_
_entity.id
_entity.type
_entity.pdbx_description
1 polymer ?
#
loop_
_entity_poly.entity_id
_entity_poly.type
_entity_poly.pdbx_seq_one_letter_code
_entity_poly.pdbx_strand_id
1 'polypeptide(L)'
;MGKLSGAFSVAKRELSAAERHFKNMKECESFDDMDIEWRGFIVSIEKVWKKIERAGVAVNRGKFGQFQKPYKAQKKQDRLLNYILHARNSDEHSVQEVTGHLSNYSCTPIGIVQRTMGKPDVFVPVNPLRKPAIKMDIKFELVDVTDRGQAYSPPWGNGVPGPMSPVEAAETALNFYRNYMNAFVAEFGA
;
A
#
# COMPACT_ATOMS: atom_id res chain seq x y z
N MET A 1 -36.01 6.54 -4.14
CA MET A 1 -35.17 5.32 -4.27
C MET A 1 -33.97 5.48 -5.22
N GLY A 2 -34.06 6.18 -6.35
CA GLY A 2 -32.95 6.26 -7.34
C GLY A 2 -31.62 6.89 -6.89
N LYS A 3 -31.64 7.93 -6.03
CA LYS A 3 -30.40 8.60 -5.57
C LYS A 3 -29.56 7.76 -4.60
N LEU A 4 -30.21 6.89 -3.82
CA LEU A 4 -29.53 6.02 -2.86
C LEU A 4 -28.82 4.88 -3.59
N SER A 5 -29.51 4.19 -4.51
CA SER A 5 -28.93 3.19 -5.42
C SER A 5 -27.72 3.74 -6.19
N GLY A 6 -27.79 4.98 -6.67
CA GLY A 6 -26.67 5.67 -7.31
C GLY A 6 -25.47 5.93 -6.39
N ALA A 7 -25.70 6.23 -5.11
CA ALA A 7 -24.62 6.44 -4.15
C ALA A 7 -23.91 5.11 -3.77
N PHE A 8 -24.68 4.02 -3.62
CA PHE A 8 -24.13 2.67 -3.42
C PHE A 8 -23.28 2.22 -4.61
N SER A 9 -23.75 2.46 -5.84
CA SER A 9 -23.01 2.08 -7.05
C SER A 9 -21.72 2.88 -7.21
N VAL A 10 -21.70 4.16 -6.82
CA VAL A 10 -20.48 4.98 -6.84
C VAL A 10 -19.46 4.47 -5.81
N ALA A 11 -19.87 4.17 -4.58
CA ALA A 11 -18.95 3.61 -3.59
C ALA A 11 -18.37 2.25 -4.03
N LYS A 12 -19.17 1.40 -4.69
CA LYS A 12 -18.70 0.13 -5.26
C LYS A 12 -17.69 0.36 -6.39
N ARG A 13 -17.91 1.35 -7.24
CA ARG A 13 -16.96 1.71 -8.31
C ARG A 13 -15.61 2.16 -7.77
N GLU A 14 -15.58 2.94 -6.69
CA GLU A 14 -14.33 3.34 -6.04
C GLU A 14 -13.60 2.13 -5.43
N LEU A 15 -14.35 1.17 -4.86
CA LEU A 15 -13.75 -0.07 -4.35
C LEU A 15 -13.15 -0.89 -5.49
N SER A 16 -13.86 -1.06 -6.61
CA SER A 16 -13.31 -1.74 -7.80
C SER A 16 -12.10 -1.02 -8.39
N ALA A 17 -12.05 0.32 -8.31
CA ALA A 17 -10.87 1.08 -8.73
C ALA A 17 -9.67 0.78 -7.81
N ALA A 18 -9.87 0.75 -6.49
CA ALA A 18 -8.82 0.35 -5.55
C ALA A 18 -8.36 -1.10 -5.79
N GLU A 19 -9.27 -2.03 -6.08
CA GLU A 19 -8.92 -3.41 -6.44
C GLU A 19 -8.05 -3.50 -7.70
N ARG A 20 -8.32 -2.65 -8.69
CA ARG A 20 -7.52 -2.57 -9.92
C ARG A 20 -6.11 -2.08 -9.63
N HIS A 21 -5.96 -1.00 -8.87
CA HIS A 21 -4.66 -0.49 -8.47
C HIS A 21 -3.88 -1.54 -7.66
N PHE A 22 -4.55 -2.25 -6.75
CA PHE A 22 -3.95 -3.38 -6.03
C PHE A 22 -3.44 -4.50 -6.94
N LYS A 23 -4.21 -4.87 -7.97
CA LYS A 23 -3.77 -5.87 -8.94
C LYS A 23 -2.56 -5.37 -9.73
N ASN A 24 -2.59 -4.14 -10.20
CA ASN A 24 -1.49 -3.54 -10.96
C ASN A 24 -0.20 -3.47 -10.11
N MET A 25 -0.29 -3.10 -8.83
CA MET A 25 0.85 -3.11 -7.90
C MET A 25 1.54 -4.48 -7.82
N LYS A 26 0.81 -5.59 -7.90
CA LYS A 26 1.40 -6.94 -7.89
C LYS A 26 2.22 -7.26 -9.16
N GLU A 27 2.00 -6.52 -10.23
CA GLU A 27 2.60 -6.71 -11.54
C GLU A 27 3.68 -5.63 -11.85
N CYS A 28 3.85 -4.63 -10.98
CA CYS A 28 4.83 -3.55 -11.17
C CYS A 28 6.27 -4.05 -11.03
N GLU A 29 7.10 -3.74 -12.03
CA GLU A 29 8.54 -4.00 -12.02
C GLU A 29 9.38 -2.71 -11.83
N SER A 30 8.72 -1.54 -11.84
CA SER A 30 9.35 -0.22 -11.70
C SER A 30 8.86 0.49 -10.43
N PHE A 31 9.71 1.33 -9.85
CA PHE A 31 9.37 2.20 -8.73
C PHE A 31 8.33 3.24 -9.11
N ASP A 32 8.48 3.90 -10.25
CA ASP A 32 7.55 4.93 -10.69
C ASP A 32 6.13 4.35 -10.87
N ASP A 33 6.04 3.16 -11.47
CA ASP A 33 4.75 2.47 -11.65
C ASP A 33 4.16 2.05 -10.29
N MET A 34 4.97 1.55 -9.37
CA MET A 34 4.53 1.19 -8.03
C MET A 34 4.03 2.42 -7.25
N ASP A 35 4.74 3.55 -7.31
CA ASP A 35 4.34 4.80 -6.63
C ASP A 35 3.01 5.33 -7.20
N ILE A 36 2.86 5.35 -8.52
CA ILE A 36 1.62 5.75 -9.19
C ILE A 36 0.45 4.86 -8.76
N GLU A 37 0.63 3.54 -8.79
CA GLU A 37 -0.42 2.59 -8.45
C GLU A 37 -0.75 2.61 -6.94
N TRP A 38 0.24 2.80 -6.08
CA TRP A 38 0.06 2.94 -4.63
C TRP A 38 -0.71 4.21 -4.26
N ARG A 39 -0.35 5.35 -4.85
CA ARG A 39 -1.08 6.62 -4.64
C ARG A 39 -2.51 6.53 -5.17
N GLY A 40 -2.68 5.96 -6.35
CA GLY A 40 -3.99 5.65 -6.93
C GLY A 40 -4.85 4.80 -5.99
N PHE A 41 -4.27 3.74 -5.44
CA PHE A 41 -4.92 2.88 -4.45
C PHE A 41 -5.37 3.66 -3.20
N ILE A 42 -4.47 4.40 -2.55
CA ILE A 42 -4.75 5.16 -1.33
C ILE A 42 -5.89 6.17 -1.56
N VAL A 43 -5.87 6.88 -2.69
CA VAL A 43 -6.90 7.85 -3.04
C VAL A 43 -8.25 7.16 -3.27
N SER A 44 -8.28 6.07 -4.03
CA SER A 44 -9.52 5.32 -4.30
C SER A 44 -10.11 4.70 -3.05
N ILE A 45 -9.29 4.13 -2.16
CA ILE A 45 -9.80 3.46 -0.96
C ILE A 45 -10.39 4.45 0.05
N GLU A 46 -9.79 5.63 0.23
CA GLU A 46 -10.37 6.68 1.10
C GLU A 46 -11.61 7.32 0.48
N LYS A 47 -11.73 7.34 -0.86
CA LYS A 47 -12.98 7.73 -1.52
C LYS A 47 -14.12 6.79 -1.16
N VAL A 48 -13.88 5.48 -1.03
CA VAL A 48 -14.92 4.51 -0.58
C VAL A 48 -15.52 4.97 0.76
N TRP A 49 -14.68 5.30 1.74
CA TRP A 49 -15.13 5.81 3.04
C TRP A 49 -16.03 7.04 2.89
N LYS A 50 -15.56 8.06 2.16
CA LYS A 50 -16.29 9.33 1.97
C LYS A 50 -17.62 9.14 1.24
N LYS A 51 -17.68 8.21 0.27
CA LYS A 51 -18.91 7.93 -0.47
C LYS A 51 -19.93 7.18 0.39
N ILE A 52 -19.48 6.18 1.17
CA ILE A 52 -20.32 5.48 2.15
C ILE A 52 -20.86 6.47 3.20
N GLU A 53 -20.02 7.35 3.73
CA GLU A 53 -20.45 8.36 4.70
C GLU A 53 -21.54 9.29 4.15
N ARG A 54 -21.35 9.82 2.94
CA ARG A 54 -22.36 10.64 2.28
C ARG A 54 -23.66 9.88 2.02
N ALA A 55 -23.56 8.62 1.58
CA ALA A 55 -24.71 7.77 1.34
C ALA A 55 -25.47 7.49 2.65
N GLY A 56 -24.78 7.05 3.70
CA GLY A 56 -25.37 6.69 4.98
C GLY A 56 -26.04 7.86 5.69
N VAL A 57 -25.42 9.04 5.67
CA VAL A 57 -26.03 10.27 6.19
C VAL A 57 -27.30 10.64 5.44
N ALA A 58 -27.33 10.42 4.12
CA ALA A 58 -28.51 10.67 3.30
C ALA A 58 -29.64 9.64 3.51
N VAL A 59 -29.33 8.41 3.90
CA VAL A 59 -30.33 7.37 4.25
C VAL A 59 -30.94 7.67 5.62
N ASN A 60 -30.11 7.65 6.67
CA ASN A 60 -30.55 7.86 8.04
C ASN A 60 -29.35 8.24 8.90
N ARG A 61 -29.18 9.56 9.14
CA ARG A 61 -28.06 10.11 9.90
C ARG A 61 -27.91 9.51 11.30
N GLY A 62 -29.01 9.25 12.01
CA GLY A 62 -28.97 8.71 13.37
C GLY A 62 -28.50 7.27 13.40
N LYS A 63 -29.14 6.40 12.61
CA LYS A 63 -28.79 4.98 12.48
C LYS A 63 -27.39 4.81 11.91
N PHE A 64 -27.02 5.60 10.90
CA PHE A 64 -25.69 5.58 10.31
C PHE A 64 -24.60 5.99 11.30
N GLY A 65 -24.85 7.01 12.13
CA GLY A 65 -23.91 7.41 13.17
C GLY A 65 -23.58 6.27 14.15
N GLN A 66 -24.58 5.47 14.53
CA GLN A 66 -24.38 4.29 15.39
C GLN A 66 -23.60 3.19 14.65
N PHE A 67 -23.97 2.90 13.40
CA PHE A 67 -23.27 1.94 12.54
C PHE A 67 -21.80 2.31 12.31
N GLN A 68 -21.50 3.58 12.02
CA GLN A 68 -20.16 4.04 11.66
C GLN A 68 -19.23 4.12 12.87
N LYS A 69 -19.75 4.32 14.08
CA LYS A 69 -18.98 4.49 15.32
C LYS A 69 -17.91 3.40 15.55
N PRO A 70 -18.23 2.09 15.53
CA PRO A 70 -17.22 1.03 15.71
C PRO A 70 -16.14 1.06 14.61
N TYR A 71 -16.52 1.20 13.34
CA TYR A 71 -15.55 1.25 12.23
C TYR A 71 -14.64 2.48 12.29
N LYS A 72 -15.18 3.64 12.72
CA LYS A 72 -14.39 4.87 12.89
C LYS A 72 -13.39 4.73 14.04
N ALA A 73 -13.78 4.06 15.12
CA ALA A 73 -12.87 3.73 16.21
C ALA A 73 -11.77 2.78 15.75
N GLN A 74 -12.14 1.71 15.04
CA GLN A 74 -11.19 0.75 14.46
C GLN A 74 -10.20 1.45 13.52
N LYS A 75 -10.66 2.26 12.57
CA LYS A 75 -9.81 3.01 11.63
C LYS A 75 -8.81 3.93 12.34
N LYS A 76 -9.17 4.51 13.48
CA LYS A 76 -8.31 5.40 14.27
C LYS A 76 -7.29 4.63 15.12
N GLN A 77 -7.67 3.47 15.64
CA GLN A 77 -6.82 2.64 16.52
C GLN A 77 -5.88 1.75 15.71
N ASP A 78 -6.32 1.30 14.54
CA ASP A 78 -5.52 0.51 13.61
C ASP A 78 -4.42 1.38 13.00
N ARG A 79 -3.17 1.01 13.26
CA ARG A 79 -2.00 1.77 12.80
C ARG A 79 -1.91 1.85 11.28
N LEU A 80 -2.27 0.78 10.56
CA LEU A 80 -2.20 0.75 9.11
C LEU A 80 -3.27 1.66 8.50
N LEU A 81 -4.51 1.52 8.95
CA LEU A 81 -5.62 2.32 8.42
C LEU A 81 -5.46 3.80 8.75
N ASN A 82 -4.87 4.11 9.91
CA ASN A 82 -4.53 5.47 10.29
C ASN A 82 -3.38 6.00 9.42
N TYR A 83 -2.32 5.21 9.20
CA TYR A 83 -1.24 5.57 8.28
C TYR A 83 -1.77 5.87 6.87
N ILE A 84 -2.62 5.02 6.29
CA ILE A 84 -3.19 5.23 4.94
C ILE A 84 -3.97 6.55 4.84
N LEU A 85 -4.73 6.91 5.88
CA LEU A 85 -5.43 8.19 5.93
C LEU A 85 -4.48 9.38 5.85
N HIS A 86 -3.37 9.32 6.59
CA HIS A 86 -2.38 10.39 6.63
C HIS A 86 -1.48 10.40 5.39
N ALA A 87 -1.14 9.23 4.84
CA ALA A 87 -0.52 9.06 3.52
C ALA A 87 -1.32 9.77 2.42
N ARG A 88 -2.64 9.56 2.40
CA ARG A 88 -3.56 10.24 1.47
C ARG A 88 -3.55 11.76 1.65
N ASN A 89 -3.59 12.23 2.88
CA ASN A 89 -3.60 13.68 3.15
C ASN A 89 -2.29 14.34 2.76
N SER A 90 -1.17 13.66 3.02
CA SER A 90 0.15 14.13 2.59
C SER A 90 0.27 14.13 1.08
N ASP A 91 -0.19 13.09 0.38
CA ASP A 91 -0.18 13.05 -1.09
C ASP A 91 -1.01 14.18 -1.72
N GLU A 92 -2.19 14.47 -1.17
CA GLU A 92 -3.06 15.56 -1.68
C GLU A 92 -2.55 16.97 -1.34
N HIS A 93 -1.68 17.12 -0.34
CA HIS A 93 -1.30 18.43 0.22
C HIS A 93 0.21 18.69 0.29
N SER A 94 1.06 17.73 -0.11
CA SER A 94 2.53 17.84 -0.11
C SER A 94 3.11 17.20 -1.39
N VAL A 95 4.35 17.54 -1.74
CA VAL A 95 5.09 16.99 -2.91
C VAL A 95 5.99 15.82 -2.47
N GLN A 96 5.67 15.14 -1.36
CA GLN A 96 6.51 14.05 -0.82
C GLN A 96 6.20 12.72 -1.51
N GLU A 97 7.25 11.99 -1.87
CA GLU A 97 7.18 10.58 -2.26
C GLU A 97 6.70 9.75 -1.06
N VAL A 98 5.71 8.87 -1.27
CA VAL A 98 5.07 8.05 -0.22
C VAL A 98 5.69 6.64 -0.18
N THR A 99 6.62 6.38 -1.08
CA THR A 99 7.36 5.12 -1.23
C THR A 99 8.87 5.42 -1.28
N GLY A 100 9.69 4.48 -0.82
CA GLY A 100 11.14 4.63 -0.75
C GLY A 100 11.84 3.49 -1.48
N HIS A 101 13.03 3.77 -2.01
CA HIS A 101 13.84 2.78 -2.72
C HIS A 101 15.06 2.36 -1.89
N LEU A 102 15.18 1.06 -1.59
CA LEU A 102 16.47 0.45 -1.27
C LEU A 102 17.08 -0.10 -2.56
N SER A 103 18.02 0.64 -3.14
CA SER A 103 18.80 0.15 -4.28
C SER A 103 19.74 -0.96 -3.78
N ASN A 104 19.42 -2.21 -4.07
CA ASN A 104 20.31 -3.34 -3.76
C ASN A 104 21.52 -3.31 -4.72
N TYR A 105 22.73 -3.18 -4.17
CA TYR A 105 23.96 -3.36 -4.93
C TYR A 105 24.06 -4.80 -5.43
N SER A 106 24.31 -5.00 -6.72
CA SER A 106 24.64 -6.34 -7.24
C SER A 106 26.13 -6.62 -7.03
N CYS A 107 26.46 -7.67 -6.28
CA CYS A 107 27.82 -8.20 -6.22
C CYS A 107 27.97 -9.33 -7.23
N THR A 108 28.75 -9.06 -8.28
CA THR A 108 29.10 -10.08 -9.29
C THR A 108 30.53 -10.55 -9.00
N PRO A 109 30.77 -11.78 -8.52
CA PRO A 109 32.14 -12.29 -8.44
C PRO A 109 32.69 -12.43 -9.86
N ILE A 110 33.71 -11.64 -10.19
CA ILE A 110 34.30 -11.60 -11.54
C ILE A 110 35.23 -12.80 -11.76
N GLY A 111 35.78 -13.38 -10.69
CA GLY A 111 36.55 -14.62 -10.73
C GLY A 111 37.08 -15.06 -9.38
N ILE A 112 37.70 -16.24 -9.36
CA ILE A 112 38.37 -16.84 -8.20
C ILE A 112 39.87 -16.68 -8.39
N VAL A 113 40.59 -16.27 -7.34
CA VAL A 113 42.05 -16.31 -7.32
C VAL A 113 42.48 -17.62 -6.67
N GLN A 114 43.06 -18.52 -7.46
CA GLN A 114 43.64 -19.75 -6.95
C GLN A 114 45.10 -19.50 -6.57
N ARG A 115 45.39 -19.62 -5.27
CA ARG A 115 46.74 -19.48 -4.72
C ARG A 115 47.34 -20.85 -4.44
N THR A 116 48.54 -21.09 -4.93
CA THR A 116 49.31 -22.31 -4.62
C THR A 116 50.68 -21.90 -4.12
N MET A 117 51.12 -22.44 -2.98
CA MET A 117 52.42 -22.12 -2.38
C MET A 117 53.56 -22.36 -3.39
N GLY A 118 54.41 -21.34 -3.58
CA GLY A 118 55.53 -21.39 -4.52
C GLY A 118 55.17 -21.21 -6.01
N LYS A 119 53.92 -20.88 -6.34
CA LYS A 119 53.46 -20.59 -7.71
C LYS A 119 52.76 -19.24 -7.76
N PRO A 120 52.76 -18.55 -8.92
CA PRO A 120 52.00 -17.31 -9.09
C PRO A 120 50.50 -17.55 -8.94
N ASP A 121 49.80 -16.56 -8.40
CA ASP A 121 48.35 -16.53 -8.31
C ASP A 121 47.72 -16.68 -9.71
N VAL A 122 46.75 -17.58 -9.85
CA VAL A 122 46.00 -17.79 -11.10
C VAL A 122 44.59 -17.26 -10.94
N PHE A 123 44.22 -16.27 -11.75
CA PHE A 123 42.85 -15.77 -11.81
C PHE A 123 42.01 -16.62 -12.77
N VAL A 124 40.93 -17.21 -12.24
CA VAL A 124 39.96 -17.98 -13.02
C VAL A 124 38.66 -17.18 -13.16
N PRO A 125 38.28 -16.72 -14.36
CA PRO A 125 37.04 -15.99 -14.55
C PRO A 125 35.85 -16.93 -14.34
N VAL A 126 35.02 -16.64 -13.35
CA VAL A 126 33.81 -17.45 -13.01
C VAL A 126 32.56 -16.88 -13.67
N ASN A 127 32.62 -15.62 -14.11
CA ASN A 127 31.51 -14.95 -14.77
C ASN A 127 31.98 -14.11 -15.98
N PRO A 128 32.44 -14.77 -17.07
CA PRO A 128 33.02 -14.08 -18.24
C PRO A 128 32.02 -13.17 -18.95
N LEU A 129 30.70 -13.39 -18.78
CA LEU A 129 29.64 -12.58 -19.37
C LEU A 129 29.17 -11.42 -18.46
N ARG A 130 29.76 -11.26 -17.26
CA ARG A 130 29.33 -10.29 -16.22
C ARG A 130 27.81 -10.32 -15.93
N LYS A 131 27.17 -11.48 -16.07
CA LYS A 131 25.73 -11.61 -15.82
C LYS A 131 25.50 -11.75 -14.32
N PRO A 132 24.74 -10.88 -13.63
CA PRO A 132 24.55 -10.98 -12.19
C PRO A 132 24.04 -12.37 -11.81
N ALA A 133 24.73 -13.06 -10.90
CA ALA A 133 24.45 -14.44 -10.52
C ALA A 133 23.23 -14.55 -9.57
N ILE A 134 22.75 -13.42 -9.04
CA ILE A 134 21.59 -13.32 -8.17
C ILE A 134 20.74 -12.17 -8.71
N LYS A 135 19.55 -12.49 -9.25
CA LYS A 135 18.50 -11.49 -9.47
C LYS A 135 17.90 -11.20 -8.10
N MET A 136 18.23 -10.07 -7.50
CA MET A 136 17.55 -9.64 -6.27
C MET A 136 16.22 -9.01 -6.65
N ASP A 137 15.13 -9.49 -6.04
CA ASP A 137 13.80 -8.91 -6.22
C ASP A 137 13.79 -7.45 -5.72
N ILE A 138 13.21 -6.56 -6.51
CA ILE A 138 12.98 -5.17 -6.10
C ILE A 138 11.96 -5.21 -4.96
N LYS A 139 12.36 -4.74 -3.77
CA LYS A 139 11.47 -4.61 -2.63
C LYS A 139 11.04 -3.16 -2.49
N PHE A 140 9.73 -2.96 -2.42
CA PHE A 140 9.11 -1.67 -2.15
C PHE A 140 8.71 -1.58 -0.69
N GLU A 141 8.97 -0.44 -0.07
CA GLU A 141 8.68 -0.20 1.34
C GLU A 141 7.90 1.11 1.47
N LEU A 142 6.91 1.14 2.38
CA LEU A 142 6.28 2.39 2.80
C LEU A 142 7.28 3.31 3.52
N VAL A 143 7.06 4.62 3.45
CA VAL A 143 7.94 5.60 4.10
C VAL A 143 7.15 6.37 5.15
N ASP A 144 7.86 6.96 6.12
CA ASP A 144 7.25 7.88 7.06
C ASP A 144 6.58 9.05 6.31
N VAL A 145 5.34 9.33 6.68
CA VAL A 145 4.56 10.42 6.09
C VAL A 145 4.40 11.55 7.09
N THR A 146 4.55 12.80 6.66
CA THR A 146 4.28 13.96 7.51
C THR A 146 2.92 14.59 7.15
N ASP A 147 1.93 14.51 8.05
CA ASP A 147 0.65 15.20 7.90
C ASP A 147 0.51 16.28 9.00
N ARG A 148 0.29 17.54 8.60
CA ARG A 148 0.11 18.71 9.50
C ARG A 148 1.20 18.86 10.58
N GLY A 149 2.45 18.54 10.23
CA GLY A 149 3.60 18.64 11.14
C GLY A 149 3.78 17.47 12.09
N GLN A 150 2.94 16.43 12.00
CA GLN A 150 3.11 15.17 12.73
C GLN A 150 3.59 14.06 11.77
N ALA A 151 4.63 13.33 12.18
CA ALA A 151 5.12 12.18 11.45
C ALA A 151 4.29 10.93 11.79
N TYR A 152 3.89 10.19 10.76
CA TYR A 152 3.17 8.95 10.83
C TYR A 152 4.02 7.86 10.21
N SER A 153 4.59 7.02 11.06
CA SER A 153 5.35 5.87 10.60
C SER A 153 4.42 4.75 10.14
N PRO A 154 4.81 4.02 9.09
CA PRO A 154 4.14 2.80 8.67
C PRO A 154 3.96 1.81 9.84
N PRO A 155 3.02 0.85 9.73
CA PRO A 155 2.58 0.03 10.87
C PRO A 155 3.60 -1.00 11.35
N TRP A 156 4.78 -1.13 10.73
CA TRP A 156 5.85 -1.98 11.27
C TRP A 156 6.54 -1.36 12.49
N GLY A 157 7.26 -2.18 13.26
CA GLY A 157 7.71 -1.83 14.62
C GLY A 157 6.59 -2.01 15.66
N ASN A 158 6.93 -2.05 16.96
CA ASN A 158 6.05 -2.51 18.06
C ASN A 158 5.51 -3.94 17.87
N GLY A 159 6.40 -4.91 17.63
CA GLY A 159 6.07 -6.34 17.59
C GLY A 159 5.57 -6.89 16.25
N VAL A 160 5.41 -6.03 15.23
CA VAL A 160 5.15 -6.45 13.84
C VAL A 160 6.48 -6.52 13.09
N PRO A 161 6.82 -7.66 12.44
CA PRO A 161 8.03 -7.75 11.61
C PRO A 161 7.97 -6.67 10.53
N GLY A 162 9.01 -5.84 10.43
CA GLY A 162 9.10 -4.83 9.37
C GLY A 162 9.67 -5.40 8.07
N PRO A 163 10.02 -4.51 7.13
CA PRO A 163 9.19 -3.42 6.62
C PRO A 163 8.02 -3.99 5.79
N MET A 164 6.86 -3.33 5.84
CA MET A 164 5.64 -3.78 5.13
C MET A 164 5.67 -3.25 3.70
N SER A 165 5.44 -4.14 2.74
CA SER A 165 5.32 -3.73 1.34
C SER A 165 4.01 -2.98 1.08
N PRO A 166 3.97 -2.03 0.11
CA PRO A 166 2.73 -1.41 -0.34
C PRO A 166 1.64 -2.43 -0.73
N VAL A 167 2.04 -3.57 -1.26
CA VAL A 167 1.13 -4.66 -1.64
C VAL A 167 0.46 -5.29 -0.41
N GLU A 168 1.23 -5.66 0.62
CA GLU A 168 0.69 -6.24 1.86
C GLU A 168 -0.20 -5.23 2.61
N ALA A 169 0.21 -3.96 2.63
CA ALA A 169 -0.55 -2.86 3.19
C ALA A 169 -1.89 -2.67 2.45
N ALA A 170 -1.85 -2.69 1.11
CA ALA A 170 -3.03 -2.59 0.27
C ALA A 170 -3.98 -3.75 0.50
N GLU A 171 -3.49 -5.00 0.57
CA GLU A 171 -4.31 -6.18 0.79
C GLU A 171 -5.06 -6.13 2.12
N THR A 172 -4.34 -5.77 3.19
CA THR A 172 -4.91 -5.67 4.55
C THR A 172 -5.98 -4.58 4.62
N ALA A 173 -5.71 -3.40 4.04
CA ALA A 173 -6.68 -2.31 3.97
C ALA A 173 -7.89 -2.68 3.11
N LEU A 174 -7.67 -3.28 1.94
CA LEU A 174 -8.73 -3.70 1.04
C LEU A 174 -9.70 -4.68 1.71
N ASN A 175 -9.19 -5.62 2.50
CA ASN A 175 -10.02 -6.56 3.25
C ASN A 175 -10.91 -5.85 4.28
N PHE A 176 -10.37 -4.87 5.02
CA PHE A 176 -11.18 -4.04 5.92
C PHE A 176 -12.30 -3.31 5.16
N TYR A 177 -11.96 -2.66 4.04
CA TYR A 177 -12.93 -1.88 3.26
C TYR A 177 -14.00 -2.74 2.55
N ARG A 178 -13.64 -3.96 2.11
CA ARG A 178 -14.61 -4.96 1.62
C ARG A 178 -15.61 -5.34 2.71
N ASN A 179 -15.11 -5.66 3.91
CA ASN A 179 -15.97 -6.01 5.04
C ASN A 179 -16.87 -4.84 5.44
N TYR A 180 -16.32 -3.62 5.48
CA TYR A 180 -17.08 -2.41 5.78
C TYR A 180 -18.18 -2.14 4.74
N MET A 181 -17.86 -2.27 3.46
CA MET A 181 -18.84 -2.12 2.37
C MET A 181 -19.94 -3.18 2.43
N ASN A 182 -19.60 -4.43 2.68
CA ASN A 182 -20.57 -5.52 2.80
C ASN A 182 -21.51 -5.29 3.99
N ALA A 183 -20.97 -4.90 5.15
CA ALA A 183 -21.78 -4.57 6.32
C ALA A 183 -22.70 -3.36 6.06
N PHE A 184 -22.20 -2.35 5.34
CA PHE A 184 -23.00 -1.19 4.97
C PHE A 184 -24.16 -1.55 4.03
N VAL A 185 -23.91 -2.38 3.02
CA VAL A 185 -24.95 -2.86 2.10
C VAL A 185 -25.97 -3.74 2.82
N ALA A 186 -25.55 -4.59 3.75
CA ALA A 186 -26.48 -5.41 4.53
C ALA A 186 -27.42 -4.57 5.40
N GLU A 187 -26.91 -3.48 6.00
CA GLU A 187 -27.66 -2.67 6.96
C GLU A 187 -28.53 -1.58 6.30
N PHE A 188 -28.12 -1.07 5.13
CA PHE A 188 -28.74 0.09 4.46
C PHE A 188 -29.11 -0.15 2.99
N GLY A 189 -28.80 -1.32 2.42
CA GLY A 189 -29.04 -1.62 1.00
C GLY A 189 -30.47 -2.08 0.66
N ALA A 190 -31.37 -2.16 1.65
CA ALA A 190 -32.79 -2.45 1.48
C ALA A 190 -33.61 -1.18 1.22
#